data_AF-A0A2M9CBW9-F1
#
_entry.id   AF-A0A2M9CBW9-F1
#
_cell.length_a   1.000
_cell.length_b   1.000
_cell.length_c   1.000
_cell.angle_alpha   90.00
_cell.angle_beta   90.00
_cell.angle_gamma   90.00
#
_symmetry.space_group_name_H-M   'P 1'
#
loop_
_entity.id
_entity.type
_entity.pdbx_description
1 polymer ?
#
loop_
_entity_poly.entity_id
_entity_poly.type
_entity_poly.pdbx_seq_one_letter_code
_entity_poly.pdbx_strand_id
1 'polypeptide(L)'
;MSAHPATPDPVTPDPATTNTATPNPVPTPPLHRGSVVWVDLDPTVGREQSGRRPALVVASEEYLRTVTTLVVVVPVTGVDRGWSNHVPLRGRHGLARPSWAMTEQPRTVSRTRVHDVAGLVDARTLTEVDGWLRDMLGL
;
A
#
# COMPACT_ATOMS: atom_id res chain seq x y z
N MET A 1 66.27 -31.99 18.00
CA MET A 1 65.30 -32.37 19.05
C MET A 1 64.34 -31.20 19.25
N SER A 2 63.07 -31.47 18.96
CA SER A 2 61.83 -30.72 19.22
C SER A 2 61.75 -29.22 18.92
N ALA A 3 61.19 -28.87 17.76
CA ALA A 3 60.45 -27.62 17.58
C ALA A 3 59.05 -27.79 18.20
N HIS A 4 58.68 -26.86 19.08
CA HIS A 4 57.39 -26.79 19.76
C HIS A 4 56.30 -26.33 18.78
N PRO A 5 55.14 -27.00 18.62
CA PRO A 5 54.05 -26.44 17.83
C PRO A 5 53.35 -25.34 18.63
N ALA A 6 53.24 -24.14 18.04
CA ALA A 6 52.47 -23.04 18.59
C ALA A 6 50.98 -23.41 18.65
N THR A 7 50.34 -23.14 19.78
CA THR A 7 48.89 -23.27 19.95
C THR A 7 48.19 -22.17 19.15
N PRO A 8 47.14 -22.46 18.36
CA PRO A 8 46.40 -21.40 17.67
C PRO A 8 45.61 -20.56 18.68
N ASP A 9 45.61 -19.25 18.50
CA ASP A 9 44.80 -18.30 19.28
C ASP A 9 43.30 -18.60 19.14
N PRO A 10 42.49 -18.31 20.19
CA PRO A 10 41.05 -18.50 20.12
C PRO A 10 40.42 -17.51 19.12
N VAL A 11 39.72 -18.04 18.12
CA VAL A 11 38.90 -17.25 17.19
C VAL A 11 37.66 -16.77 17.95
N THR A 12 37.57 -15.47 18.22
CA THR A 12 36.36 -14.81 18.73
C THR A 12 35.25 -14.89 17.68
N PRO A 13 34.03 -15.37 17.99
CA PRO A 13 32.94 -15.38 17.03
C PRO A 13 32.44 -13.95 16.75
N ASP A 14 32.15 -13.69 15.47
CA ASP A 14 31.62 -12.42 14.96
C ASP A 14 30.19 -12.15 15.48
N PRO A 15 29.91 -11.04 16.18
CA PRO A 15 28.61 -10.79 16.78
C PRO A 15 27.64 -10.10 15.80
N ALA A 16 27.30 -10.73 14.67
CA ALA A 16 26.14 -10.31 13.86
C ALA A 16 25.77 -11.33 12.77
N THR A 17 25.26 -12.50 13.15
CA THR A 17 24.35 -13.24 12.26
C THR A 17 22.98 -13.28 12.90
N THR A 18 22.34 -12.11 12.97
CA THR A 18 20.90 -12.06 13.26
C THR A 18 20.18 -12.55 12.01
N ASN A 19 19.75 -13.80 12.07
CA ASN A 19 18.86 -14.44 11.13
C ASN A 19 17.52 -13.69 11.11
N THR A 20 17.38 -12.68 10.26
CA THR A 20 16.10 -12.00 10.02
C THR A 20 15.25 -12.96 9.18
N ALA A 21 14.57 -13.88 9.85
CA ALA A 21 13.49 -14.63 9.22
C ALA A 21 12.53 -13.62 8.57
N THR A 22 12.39 -13.69 7.26
CA THR A 22 11.32 -12.96 6.56
C THR A 22 10.02 -13.37 7.24
N PRO A 23 9.22 -12.44 7.81
CA PRO A 23 7.96 -12.82 8.39
C PRO A 23 7.14 -13.52 7.31
N ASN A 24 6.58 -14.69 7.63
CA ASN A 24 5.68 -15.40 6.73
C ASN A 24 4.67 -14.40 6.15
N PRO A 25 4.43 -14.40 4.82
CA PRO A 25 3.49 -13.46 4.23
C PRO A 25 2.12 -13.71 4.88
N VAL A 26 1.66 -12.72 5.65
CA VAL A 26 0.29 -12.69 6.14
C VAL A 26 -0.60 -12.76 4.90
N PRO A 27 -1.57 -13.70 4.81
CA PRO A 27 -2.46 -13.78 3.67
C PRO A 27 -3.12 -12.42 3.45
N THR A 28 -2.76 -11.73 2.38
CA THR A 28 -3.40 -10.45 2.05
C THR A 28 -4.84 -10.76 1.67
N PRO A 29 -5.84 -10.12 2.28
CA PRO A 29 -7.24 -10.31 1.89
C PRO A 29 -7.38 -10.07 0.37
N PRO A 30 -8.26 -10.82 -0.32
CA PRO A 30 -8.38 -10.74 -1.77
C PRO A 30 -8.71 -9.30 -2.18
N LEU A 31 -7.79 -8.70 -2.92
CA LEU A 31 -7.92 -7.33 -3.42
C LEU A 31 -8.73 -7.35 -4.71
N HIS A 32 -9.74 -6.49 -4.75
CA HIS A 32 -10.54 -6.22 -5.95
C HIS A 32 -10.50 -4.73 -6.27
N ARG A 33 -10.72 -4.40 -7.54
CA ARG A 33 -10.94 -3.01 -7.95
C ARG A 33 -12.16 -2.46 -7.21
N GLY A 34 -12.03 -1.28 -6.62
CA GLY A 34 -13.07 -0.68 -5.79
C GLY A 34 -12.99 -1.05 -4.30
N SER A 35 -12.05 -1.91 -3.90
CA SER A 35 -11.80 -2.18 -2.48
C SER A 35 -11.28 -0.93 -1.79
N VAL A 36 -11.86 -0.60 -0.64
CA VAL A 36 -11.30 0.39 0.29
C VAL A 36 -10.45 -0.36 1.29
N VAL A 37 -9.17 -0.04 1.35
CA VAL A 37 -8.16 -0.76 2.13
C VAL A 37 -7.40 0.16 3.05
N TRP A 38 -6.92 -0.36 4.17
CA TRP A 38 -5.99 0.35 5.05
C TRP A 38 -4.56 0.09 4.60
N VAL A 39 -3.85 1.15 4.21
CA VAL A 39 -2.49 1.10 3.67
C VAL A 39 -1.53 1.95 4.49
N ASP A 40 -0.31 1.47 4.69
CA ASP A 40 0.82 2.27 5.18
C ASP A 40 1.58 2.95 4.02
N LEU A 41 1.51 4.29 3.98
CA LEU A 41 2.13 5.11 2.95
C LEU A 41 3.50 5.66 3.35
N ASP A 42 3.99 5.42 4.56
CA ASP A 42 5.27 5.98 5.00
C ASP A 42 6.48 5.15 4.52
N PRO A 43 7.64 5.78 4.28
CA PRO A 43 7.89 7.22 4.35
C PRO A 43 7.39 7.98 3.11
N THR A 44 7.28 9.29 3.26
CA THR A 44 6.83 10.24 2.23
C THR A 44 7.64 11.53 2.23
N VAL A 45 7.64 12.25 1.11
CA VAL A 45 8.27 13.57 0.99
C VAL A 45 7.24 14.64 0.61
N GLY A 46 7.33 15.83 1.23
CA GLY A 46 6.53 16.99 0.83
C GLY A 46 5.02 16.80 1.05
N ARG A 47 4.24 16.82 -0.04
CA ARG A 47 2.76 16.78 -0.02
C ARG A 47 2.17 15.41 -0.36
N GLU A 48 3.00 14.39 -0.50
CA GLU A 48 2.55 13.00 -0.62
C GLU A 48 1.65 12.63 0.56
N GLN A 49 0.60 11.85 0.31
CA GLN A 49 -0.22 11.34 1.41
C GLN A 49 0.57 10.33 2.24
N SER A 50 0.62 10.58 3.54
CA SER A 50 1.43 9.86 4.52
C SER A 50 0.59 9.10 5.55
N GLY A 51 1.28 8.28 6.34
CA GLY A 51 0.74 7.51 7.45
C GLY A 51 -0.11 6.31 7.02
N ARG A 52 -0.64 5.62 8.03
CA ARG A 52 -1.63 4.56 7.86
C ARG A 52 -3.02 5.18 7.62
N ARG A 53 -3.59 4.95 6.44
CA ARG A 53 -4.89 5.55 6.06
C ARG A 53 -5.68 4.69 5.08
N PRO A 54 -6.99 4.95 4.91
CA PRO A 54 -7.74 4.32 3.84
C PRO A 54 -7.23 4.75 2.46
N ALA A 55 -7.29 3.83 1.52
CA ALA A 55 -7.06 4.07 0.10
C ALA A 55 -8.01 3.21 -0.74
N LEU A 56 -8.37 3.68 -1.92
CA LEU A 56 -9.20 2.98 -2.90
C LEU A 56 -8.31 2.22 -3.87
N VAL A 57 -8.50 0.91 -4.02
CA VAL A 57 -7.84 0.11 -5.05
C VAL A 57 -8.42 0.46 -6.42
N VAL A 58 -7.58 0.97 -7.31
CA VAL A 58 -7.97 1.35 -8.68
C VAL A 58 -7.37 0.46 -9.77
N ALA A 59 -6.38 -0.37 -9.41
CA ALA A 59 -5.82 -1.39 -10.28
C ALA A 59 -6.93 -2.29 -10.88
N SER A 60 -6.81 -2.59 -12.17
CA SER A 60 -7.76 -3.50 -12.84
C SER A 60 -7.65 -4.91 -12.27
N GLU A 61 -8.73 -5.70 -12.39
CA GLU A 61 -8.71 -7.12 -11.99
C GLU A 61 -7.61 -7.89 -12.73
N GLU A 62 -7.34 -7.55 -13.99
CA GLU A 62 -6.24 -8.14 -14.76
C GLU A 62 -4.88 -7.78 -14.17
N TYR A 63 -4.65 -6.51 -13.81
CA TYR A 63 -3.42 -6.10 -13.14
C TYR A 63 -3.27 -6.81 -11.78
N LEU A 64 -4.35 -6.94 -11.01
CA LEU A 64 -4.33 -7.61 -9.71
C LEU A 64 -4.05 -9.13 -9.83
N ARG A 65 -4.47 -9.78 -10.93
CA ARG A 65 -4.10 -11.18 -11.20
C ARG A 65 -2.65 -11.32 -11.66
N THR A 66 -2.19 -10.43 -12.52
CA THR A 66 -0.87 -10.52 -13.16
C THR A 66 0.26 -10.05 -12.26
N VAL A 67 0.06 -8.95 -11.52
CA VAL A 67 1.08 -8.35 -10.64
C VAL A 67 0.72 -8.64 -9.18
N THR A 68 1.19 -9.78 -8.67
CA THR A 68 0.79 -10.31 -7.36
C THR A 68 1.45 -9.63 -6.16
N THR A 69 2.49 -8.81 -6.37
CA THR A 69 3.25 -8.15 -5.30
C THR A 69 2.90 -6.67 -5.12
N LEU A 70 2.29 -6.04 -6.13
CA LEU A 70 1.96 -4.61 -6.14
C LEU A 70 0.46 -4.38 -6.29
N VAL A 71 0.02 -3.19 -5.92
CA VAL A 71 -1.33 -2.68 -6.16
C VAL A 71 -1.28 -1.17 -6.39
N VAL A 72 -2.12 -0.67 -7.29
CA VAL A 72 -2.31 0.77 -7.51
C VAL A 72 -3.51 1.24 -6.70
N VAL A 73 -3.29 2.24 -5.86
CA VAL A 73 -4.31 2.80 -4.96
C VAL A 73 -4.40 4.31 -5.07
N VAL A 74 -5.56 4.86 -4.72
CA VAL A 74 -5.81 6.30 -4.55
C VAL A 74 -6.08 6.58 -3.07
N PRO A 75 -5.24 7.36 -2.37
CA PRO A 75 -5.46 7.71 -0.97
C PRO A 75 -6.81 8.39 -0.72
N VAL A 76 -7.36 8.16 0.48
CA VAL A 76 -8.65 8.70 0.89
C VAL A 76 -8.47 9.69 2.04
N THR A 77 -9.25 10.79 1.99
CA THR A 77 -9.32 11.83 3.03
C THR A 77 -10.71 11.90 3.64
N GLY A 78 -10.81 12.34 4.90
CA GLY A 78 -12.08 12.71 5.54
C GLY A 78 -12.42 14.19 5.49
N VAL A 79 -11.52 14.98 4.92
CA VAL A 79 -11.67 16.43 4.82
C VAL A 79 -12.22 16.72 3.43
N ASP A 80 -13.41 17.29 3.38
CA ASP A 80 -13.93 17.89 2.16
C ASP A 80 -13.19 19.20 1.89
N ARG A 81 -12.48 19.27 0.77
CA ARG A 81 -11.76 20.47 0.33
C ARG A 81 -12.54 21.25 -0.75
N GLY A 82 -13.70 20.76 -1.19
CA GLY A 82 -14.47 21.33 -2.28
C GLY A 82 -13.78 21.24 -3.65
N TRP A 83 -12.76 20.38 -3.79
CA TRP A 83 -12.06 20.19 -5.06
C TRP A 83 -12.86 19.24 -5.95
N SER A 84 -13.03 19.59 -7.21
CA SER A 84 -13.80 18.80 -8.19
C SER A 84 -13.24 17.39 -8.36
N ASN A 85 -11.92 17.22 -8.20
CA ASN A 85 -11.21 15.95 -8.32
C ASN A 85 -11.20 15.11 -7.03
N HIS A 86 -11.79 15.61 -5.94
CA HIS A 86 -12.01 14.84 -4.72
C HIS A 86 -13.34 14.11 -4.83
N VAL A 87 -13.29 12.83 -5.18
CA VAL A 87 -14.49 12.04 -5.48
C VAL A 87 -15.06 11.45 -4.19
N PRO A 88 -16.31 11.73 -3.81
CA PRO A 88 -16.92 11.13 -2.63
C PRO A 88 -17.06 9.61 -2.78
N LEU A 89 -16.66 8.89 -1.73
CA LEU A 89 -16.84 7.45 -1.66
C LEU A 89 -18.30 7.12 -1.35
N ARG A 90 -18.91 6.30 -2.20
CA ARG A 90 -20.28 5.81 -2.05
C ARG A 90 -20.26 4.28 -2.00
N GLY A 91 -21.29 3.66 -1.43
CA GLY A 91 -21.38 2.21 -1.27
C GLY A 91 -21.05 1.72 0.14
N ARG A 92 -20.82 0.41 0.30
CA ARG A 92 -20.52 -0.25 1.58
C ARG A 92 -19.02 -0.23 1.86
N HIS A 93 -18.43 0.96 1.94
CA HIS A 93 -16.98 1.15 2.05
C HIS A 93 -16.42 1.03 3.48
N GLY A 94 -17.29 0.90 4.49
CA GLY A 94 -16.89 0.60 5.88
C GLY A 94 -16.19 1.73 6.65
N LEU A 95 -16.13 2.94 6.09
CA LEU A 95 -15.54 4.10 6.79
C LEU A 95 -16.62 4.81 7.61
N ALA A 96 -16.30 5.18 8.85
CA ALA A 96 -17.25 5.74 9.82
C ALA A 96 -17.76 7.16 9.49
N ARG A 97 -17.12 7.84 8.53
CA ARG A 97 -17.43 9.23 8.16
C ARG A 97 -17.39 9.39 6.64
N PRO A 98 -18.09 10.42 6.10
CA PRO A 98 -17.90 10.84 4.72
C PRO A 98 -16.42 10.96 4.37
N SER A 99 -16.07 10.48 3.20
CA SER A 99 -14.68 10.33 2.77
C SER A 99 -14.58 10.50 1.27
N TRP A 100 -13.43 10.99 0.79
CA TRP A 100 -13.18 11.32 -0.61
C TRP A 100 -11.88 10.69 -1.10
N ALA A 101 -11.88 10.13 -2.30
CA ALA A 101 -10.67 9.71 -3.02
C ALA A 101 -9.94 10.95 -3.57
N MET A 102 -8.65 11.06 -3.29
CA MET A 102 -7.78 12.16 -3.73
C MET A 102 -7.09 11.78 -5.05
N THR A 103 -7.76 12.02 -6.17
CA THR A 103 -7.34 11.51 -7.49
C THR A 103 -6.03 12.11 -8.00
N GLU A 104 -5.50 13.15 -7.34
CA GLU A 104 -4.17 13.73 -7.56
C GLU A 104 -3.02 12.99 -6.84
N GLN A 105 -3.32 11.94 -6.07
CA GLN A 105 -2.35 11.21 -5.24
C GLN A 105 -2.24 9.70 -5.54
N PRO A 106 -2.48 9.18 -6.77
CA PRO A 106 -2.39 7.74 -7.01
C PRO A 106 -0.96 7.24 -6.75
N ARG A 107 -0.86 6.04 -6.17
CA ARG A 107 0.42 5.42 -5.84
C ARG A 107 0.38 3.91 -6.06
N THR A 108 1.43 3.39 -6.67
CA THR A 108 1.73 1.95 -6.66
C THR A 108 2.44 1.61 -5.37
N VAL A 109 1.91 0.65 -4.61
CA VAL A 109 2.47 0.21 -3.32
C VAL A 109 2.66 -1.30 -3.30
N SER A 110 3.59 -1.77 -2.47
CA SER A 110 3.69 -3.19 -2.12
C SER A 110 2.39 -3.64 -1.44
N ARG A 111 1.88 -4.81 -1.81
CA ARG A 111 0.72 -5.41 -1.13
C ARG A 111 0.98 -5.70 0.34
N THR A 112 2.24 -5.85 0.75
CA THR A 112 2.63 -5.98 2.16
C THR A 112 2.31 -4.75 3.01
N ARG A 113 2.08 -3.58 2.36
CA ARG A 113 1.64 -2.35 3.03
C ARG A 113 0.12 -2.31 3.24
N VAL A 114 -0.63 -3.26 2.69
CA VAL A 114 -2.08 -3.38 2.87
C VAL A 114 -2.36 -4.25 4.08
N HIS A 115 -3.06 -3.70 5.06
CA HIS A 115 -3.31 -4.36 6.34
C HIS A 115 -4.71 -4.96 6.47
N ASP A 116 -5.71 -4.33 5.85
CA ASP A 116 -7.10 -4.72 5.99
C ASP A 116 -7.97 -4.16 4.86
N VAL A 117 -9.12 -4.80 4.61
CA VAL A 117 -10.15 -4.34 3.66
C VAL A 117 -11.34 -3.82 4.47
N ALA A 118 -11.60 -2.51 4.36
CA ALA A 118 -12.72 -1.86 5.03
C ALA A 118 -14.07 -2.13 4.33
N GLY A 119 -14.06 -2.28 3.01
CA GLY A 119 -15.28 -2.50 2.23
C GLY A 119 -15.12 -2.21 0.75
N LEU A 120 -16.23 -1.92 0.07
CA LEU A 120 -16.28 -1.68 -1.37
C LEU A 120 -17.03 -0.39 -1.70
N VAL A 121 -16.55 0.32 -2.71
CA VAL A 121 -17.30 1.43 -3.31
C VAL A 121 -18.28 0.93 -4.38
N ASP A 122 -19.26 1.76 -4.73
CA ASP A 122 -20.15 1.48 -5.85
C ASP A 122 -19.53 1.83 -7.22
N ALA A 123 -20.22 1.41 -8.28
CA ALA A 123 -19.78 1.64 -9.66
C ALA A 123 -19.72 3.14 -10.01
N ARG A 124 -20.58 3.98 -9.42
CA ARG A 124 -20.60 5.42 -9.68
C ARG A 124 -19.31 6.07 -9.18
N THR A 125 -18.88 5.75 -7.97
CA THR A 125 -17.59 6.22 -7.45
C THR A 125 -16.43 5.78 -8.35
N LEU A 126 -16.42 4.53 -8.81
CA LEU A 126 -15.37 4.07 -9.74
C LEU A 126 -15.39 4.82 -11.07
N THR A 127 -16.57 5.06 -11.66
CA THR A 127 -16.69 5.84 -12.91
C THR A 127 -16.18 7.27 -12.75
N GLU A 128 -16.52 7.94 -11.63
CA GLU A 128 -16.03 9.30 -11.34
C GLU A 128 -14.51 9.30 -11.14
N VAL A 129 -13.95 8.35 -10.38
CA VAL A 129 -12.49 8.21 -10.19
C VAL A 129 -11.78 7.93 -11.52
N ASP A 130 -12.34 7.06 -12.36
CA ASP A 130 -11.75 6.73 -13.66
C ASP A 130 -11.68 7.93 -14.60
N GLY A 131 -12.71 8.78 -14.60
CA GLY A 131 -12.70 10.03 -15.36
C GLY A 131 -11.53 10.91 -14.96
N TRP A 132 -11.40 11.18 -13.66
CA TRP A 132 -10.30 11.99 -13.13
C TRP A 132 -8.92 11.39 -13.37
N LEU A 133 -8.76 10.07 -13.22
CA LEU A 133 -7.47 9.42 -13.47
C LEU A 133 -7.09 9.46 -14.96
N ARG A 134 -8.06 9.34 -15.88
CA ARG A 134 -7.81 9.52 -17.32
C ARG A 134 -7.42 10.95 -17.63
N ASP A 135 -8.20 11.92 -17.17
CA ASP A 135 -7.93 13.34 -17.37
C ASP A 135 -6.56 13.74 -16.81
N MET A 136 -6.21 13.28 -15.61
CA MET A 136 -4.91 13.53 -14.97
C MET A 136 -3.74 12.96 -15.79
N LEU A 137 -3.92 11.80 -16.43
CA LEU A 137 -2.89 11.13 -17.23
C LEU A 137 -2.91 11.53 -18.71
N GLY A 138 -3.88 12.32 -19.16
CA GLY A 138 -4.07 12.68 -20.57
C GLY A 138 -4.48 11.49 -21.46
N LEU A 139 -5.33 10.60 -20.94
CA LEU A 139 -5.80 9.37 -21.61
C LEU A 139 -7.25 9.43 -22.07
#